data_AF-A0A9N9EW96-F1
#
_entry.id   AF-A0A9N9EW96-F1
#
_cell.length_a   1.000
_cell.length_b   1.000
_cell.length_c   1.000
_cell.angle_alpha   90.00
_cell.angle_beta   90.00
_cell.angle_gamma   90.00
#
_symmetry.space_group_name_H-M   'P 1'
#
loop_
_entity.id
_entity.type
_entity.pdbx_description
1 polymer ?
#
loop_
_entity_poly.entity_id
_entity_poly.type
_entity_poly.pdbx_seq_one_letter_code
_entity_poly.pdbx_strand_id
1 'polypeptide(L)'
;MCLWHLWTTPGDSSEIPEQILYIVPMIGPLHISLNSRETVFLENYAFFDKLFHEVFGCNKVLAQKPKPYKINLLHELAFQGWFRVRSMILRKFEWSKDPEARYLINLLDNIIPLVLDFYPVIFRSGNWMAFKEALFHIWAIFYQYKQNFHSLLRWQIQKSNTPEQII
;
A
#
# COMPACT_ATOMS: atom_id res chain seq x y z
N MET A 1 -2.25 11.67 -25.27
CA MET A 1 -3.65 11.40 -25.60
C MET A 1 -4.35 11.01 -24.30
N CYS A 2 -5.13 11.92 -23.73
CA CYS A 2 -5.65 11.81 -22.37
C CYS A 2 -6.85 10.86 -22.31
N LEU A 3 -6.82 9.92 -21.37
CA LEU A 3 -7.83 8.88 -21.13
C LEU A 3 -9.12 9.42 -20.47
N TRP A 4 -9.63 10.58 -20.87
CA TRP A 4 -10.89 11.14 -20.36
C TRP A 4 -12.13 10.52 -21.02
N HIS A 5 -12.00 9.93 -22.22
CA HIS A 5 -13.14 9.40 -22.99
C HIS A 5 -13.64 8.01 -22.58
N LEU A 6 -13.06 7.40 -21.54
CA LEU A 6 -13.49 6.08 -21.04
C LEU A 6 -14.60 6.16 -19.97
N TRP A 7 -15.07 7.37 -19.63
CA TRP A 7 -16.05 7.60 -18.56
C TRP A 7 -17.43 8.07 -19.05
N THR A 8 -17.65 8.17 -20.35
CA THR A 8 -18.95 8.59 -20.90
C THR A 8 -19.38 7.65 -22.03
N THR A 9 -20.10 6.59 -21.67
CA THR A 9 -21.07 6.00 -22.60
C THR A 9 -22.20 7.03 -22.79
N PRO A 10 -22.61 7.35 -24.03
CA PRO A 10 -23.73 8.27 -24.23
C PRO A 10 -25.02 7.61 -23.73
N GLY A 11 -25.47 7.99 -22.54
CA GLY A 11 -26.72 7.49 -21.96
C GLY A 11 -26.73 7.32 -20.45
N ASP A 12 -25.57 7.14 -19.81
CA ASP A 12 -25.49 7.02 -18.35
C ASP A 12 -25.19 8.39 -17.73
N SER A 13 -26.14 8.91 -16.94
CA SER A 13 -25.87 10.03 -16.05
C SER A 13 -24.82 9.59 -15.03
N SER A 14 -23.57 10.00 -15.24
CA SER A 14 -22.48 9.83 -14.28
C SER A 14 -22.98 10.30 -12.90
N GLU A 15 -23.04 9.39 -11.92
CA GLU A 15 -23.36 9.71 -10.52
C GLU A 15 -22.27 10.57 -9.85
N ILE A 16 -21.23 10.95 -10.59
CA ILE A 16 -20.13 11.79 -10.13
C ILE A 16 -20.56 13.26 -10.27
N PRO A 17 -20.73 14.00 -9.16
CA PRO A 17 -20.97 15.44 -9.21
C PRO A 17 -19.81 16.15 -9.92
N GLU A 18 -20.14 17.08 -10.80
CA GLU A 18 -19.18 17.82 -11.63
C GLU A 18 -18.10 18.54 -10.79
N GLN A 19 -18.43 18.94 -9.55
CA GLN A 19 -17.48 19.55 -8.62
C GLN A 19 -16.36 18.60 -8.19
N ILE A 20 -16.58 17.28 -8.23
CA ILE A 20 -15.58 16.30 -7.84
C ILE A 20 -14.58 16.01 -8.98
N LEU A 21 -14.93 16.30 -10.24
CA LEU A 21 -13.97 16.23 -11.35
C LEU A 21 -12.74 17.12 -11.12
N TYR A 22 -12.89 18.17 -10.29
CA TYR A 22 -11.80 19.06 -9.87
C TYR A 22 -11.07 18.62 -8.59
N ILE A 23 -11.63 17.67 -7.82
CA ILE A 23 -11.07 17.14 -6.56
C ILE A 23 -10.39 15.79 -6.77
N VAL A 24 -10.80 15.02 -7.79
CA VAL A 24 -10.03 13.87 -8.27
C VAL A 24 -8.60 14.37 -8.49
N PRO A 25 -7.59 13.72 -7.89
CA PRO A 25 -6.24 14.23 -7.97
C PRO A 25 -5.87 14.48 -9.44
N MET A 26 -5.20 15.60 -9.71
CA MET A 26 -4.58 15.88 -11.02
C MET A 26 -3.71 14.70 -11.52
N ILE A 27 -3.31 13.82 -10.59
CA ILE A 27 -2.67 12.53 -10.80
C ILE A 27 -3.73 11.48 -11.15
N GLY A 28 -3.70 10.98 -12.39
CA GLY A 28 -4.66 9.98 -12.87
C GLY A 28 -4.69 8.70 -12.00
N PRO A 29 -5.84 7.99 -11.91
CA PRO A 29 -6.03 6.80 -11.07
C PRO A 29 -4.97 5.70 -11.25
N LEU A 30 -4.44 5.55 -12.47
CA LEU A 30 -3.33 4.64 -12.73
C LEU A 30 -2.06 5.03 -11.98
N HIS A 31 -1.70 6.31 -11.95
CA HIS A 31 -0.54 6.80 -11.22
C HIS A 31 -0.69 6.61 -9.71
N ILE A 32 -1.88 6.84 -9.17
CA ILE A 32 -2.17 6.58 -7.74
C ILE A 32 -1.93 5.10 -7.43
N SER A 33 -2.40 4.20 -8.30
CA SER A 33 -2.20 2.77 -8.16
C SER A 33 -0.73 2.36 -8.22
N LEU A 34 0.02 2.89 -9.17
CA LEU A 34 1.45 2.60 -9.30
C LEU A 34 2.24 3.11 -8.10
N ASN A 35 2.01 4.37 -7.70
CA ASN A 35 2.68 4.98 -6.56
C ASN A 35 2.33 4.25 -5.26
N SER A 36 1.06 3.88 -5.06
CA SER A 36 0.66 3.17 -3.84
C SER A 36 1.29 1.80 -3.71
N ARG A 37 1.38 1.02 -4.79
CA ARG A 37 2.11 -0.26 -4.77
C ARG A 37 3.59 -0.04 -4.49
N GLU A 38 4.23 0.94 -5.13
CA GLU A 38 5.65 1.23 -4.88
C GLU A 38 5.89 1.66 -3.42
N THR A 39 5.06 2.57 -2.90
CA THR A 39 5.16 3.04 -1.51
C THR A 39 4.96 1.91 -0.51
N VAL A 40 3.91 1.09 -0.67
CA VAL A 40 3.67 -0.05 0.24
C VAL A 40 4.86 -1.01 0.25
N PHE A 41 5.47 -1.27 -0.91
CA PHE A 41 6.69 -2.08 -0.99
C PHE A 41 7.87 -1.45 -0.24
N LEU A 42 8.16 -0.16 -0.50
CA LEU A 42 9.32 0.52 0.08
C LEU A 42 9.23 0.66 1.60
N GLU A 43 8.06 1.08 2.10
CA GLU A 43 7.82 1.27 3.53
C GLU A 43 7.79 -0.06 4.31
N ASN A 44 7.59 -1.17 3.61
CA ASN A 44 7.59 -2.52 4.18
C ASN A 44 8.73 -3.39 3.63
N TYR A 45 9.83 -2.77 3.17
CA TYR A 45 10.92 -3.48 2.49
C TYR A 45 11.43 -4.67 3.31
N ALA A 46 11.60 -4.50 4.63
CA ALA A 46 12.09 -5.58 5.50
C ALA A 46 11.18 -6.82 5.52
N PHE A 47 9.87 -6.65 5.38
CA PHE A 47 8.93 -7.77 5.24
C PHE A 47 9.08 -8.42 3.85
N PHE A 48 9.10 -7.61 2.79
CA PHE A 48 9.20 -8.13 1.42
C PHE A 48 10.54 -8.77 1.11
N ASP A 49 11.62 -8.31 1.74
CA ASP A 49 12.95 -8.89 1.67
C ASP A 49 12.96 -10.30 2.26
N LYS A 50 12.39 -10.47 3.47
CA LYS A 50 12.19 -11.79 4.07
C LYS A 50 11.34 -12.70 3.18
N LEU A 51 10.18 -12.23 2.73
CA LEU A 51 9.30 -12.99 1.83
C LEU A 51 10.04 -13.42 0.55
N PHE A 52 10.81 -12.50 -0.06
CA PHE A 52 11.58 -12.77 -1.26
C PHE A 52 12.62 -13.88 -1.02
N HIS A 53 13.37 -13.81 0.07
CA HIS A 53 14.40 -14.80 0.37
C HIS A 53 13.81 -16.17 0.76
N GLU A 54 12.66 -16.21 1.42
CA GLU A 54 11.93 -17.45 1.70
C GLU A 54 11.45 -18.14 0.41
N VAL A 55 11.00 -17.37 -0.59
CA VAL A 55 10.45 -17.92 -1.84
C VAL A 55 11.54 -18.22 -2.88
N PHE A 56 12.52 -17.34 -3.04
CA PHE A 56 13.51 -17.39 -4.13
C PHE A 56 14.91 -17.81 -3.68
N GLY A 57 15.14 -17.95 -2.38
CA GLY A 57 16.39 -18.38 -1.77
C GLY A 57 17.27 -17.24 -1.25
N CYS A 58 18.01 -17.50 -0.17
CA CYS A 58 18.87 -16.54 0.52
C CYS A 58 20.02 -15.99 -0.35
N ASN A 59 20.45 -16.73 -1.38
CA ASN A 59 21.54 -16.34 -2.28
C ASN A 59 21.11 -15.32 -3.36
N LYS A 60 19.81 -14.98 -3.45
CA LYS A 60 19.29 -14.02 -4.44
C LYS A 60 19.24 -12.63 -3.85
N VAL A 61 19.52 -11.59 -4.62
CA VAL A 61 19.44 -10.19 -4.15
C VAL A 61 18.11 -9.57 -4.56
N LEU A 62 17.37 -9.04 -3.58
CA LEU A 62 16.27 -8.12 -3.82
C LEU A 62 16.86 -6.70 -3.95
N ALA A 63 16.56 -6.02 -5.06
CA ALA A 63 16.96 -4.63 -5.22
C ALA A 63 16.06 -3.73 -4.37
N GLN A 64 16.61 -2.66 -3.77
CA GLN A 64 15.84 -1.68 -2.98
C GLN A 64 14.73 -0.99 -3.80
N LYS A 65 14.95 -0.81 -5.11
CA LYS A 65 13.95 -0.31 -6.06
C LYS A 65 13.83 -1.27 -7.24
N PRO A 66 13.11 -2.39 -7.07
CA PRO A 66 12.97 -3.37 -8.13
C PRO A 66 11.98 -2.86 -9.19
N LYS A 67 12.02 -3.46 -10.37
CA LYS A 67 11.10 -3.09 -11.46
C LYS A 67 9.64 -3.31 -11.04
N PRO A 68 8.67 -2.52 -11.54
CA PRO A 68 7.26 -2.60 -11.12
C PRO A 68 6.64 -4.00 -11.17
N TYR A 69 6.97 -4.82 -12.18
CA TYR A 69 6.46 -6.19 -12.26
C TYR A 69 6.94 -7.08 -11.10
N LYS A 70 8.15 -6.84 -10.56
CA LYS A 70 8.67 -7.56 -9.39
C LYS A 70 7.94 -7.13 -8.12
N ILE A 71 7.67 -5.83 -7.99
CA ILE A 71 6.86 -5.29 -6.89
C ILE A 71 5.47 -5.91 -6.91
N ASN A 72 4.82 -5.95 -8.07
CA ASN A 72 3.51 -6.57 -8.22
C ASN A 72 3.56 -8.06 -7.85
N LEU A 73 4.56 -8.80 -8.34
CA LEU A 73 4.73 -10.21 -8.00
C LEU A 73 4.84 -10.45 -6.49
N LEU A 74 5.59 -9.61 -5.78
CA LEU A 74 5.75 -9.75 -4.33
C LEU A 74 4.47 -9.41 -3.56
N HIS A 75 3.71 -8.40 -3.99
CA HIS A 75 2.39 -8.14 -3.42
C HIS A 75 1.43 -9.30 -3.63
N GLU A 76 1.39 -9.87 -4.84
CA GLU A 76 0.56 -11.04 -5.15
C GLU A 76 0.96 -12.26 -4.31
N LEU A 77 2.27 -12.53 -4.18
CA LEU A 77 2.75 -13.61 -3.32
C LEU A 77 2.37 -13.38 -1.86
N ALA A 78 2.49 -12.15 -1.35
CA ALA A 78 2.09 -11.80 0.01
C ALA A 78 0.59 -12.01 0.21
N PHE A 79 -0.24 -11.53 -0.72
CA PHE A 79 -1.69 -11.68 -0.68
C PHE A 79 -2.12 -13.15 -0.71
N GLN A 80 -1.62 -13.92 -1.68
CA GLN A 80 -1.96 -15.34 -1.85
C GLN A 80 -1.43 -16.19 -0.68
N GLY A 81 -0.22 -15.90 -0.21
CA GLY A 81 0.36 -16.57 0.96
C GLY A 81 -0.45 -16.29 2.22
N TRP A 82 -0.80 -15.03 2.46
CA TRP A 82 -1.63 -14.63 3.58
C TRP A 82 -3.00 -15.29 3.55
N PHE A 83 -3.70 -15.26 2.40
CA PHE A 83 -5.02 -15.87 2.25
C PHE A 83 -5.06 -17.33 2.73
N ARG A 84 -3.97 -18.10 2.50
CA ARG A 84 -3.86 -19.50 2.92
C ARG A 84 -3.67 -19.69 4.42
N VAL A 85 -2.97 -18.78 5.10
CA VAL A 85 -2.60 -18.92 6.53
C VAL A 85 -3.41 -18.03 7.46
N ARG A 86 -4.18 -17.09 6.91
CA ARG A 86 -4.93 -16.05 7.61
C ARG A 86 -5.71 -16.58 8.80
N SER A 87 -6.53 -17.60 8.61
CA SER A 87 -7.39 -18.16 9.67
C SER A 87 -6.57 -18.72 10.85
N MET A 88 -5.44 -19.37 10.56
CA MET A 88 -4.55 -19.91 11.59
C MET A 88 -3.85 -18.81 12.39
N ILE A 89 -3.43 -17.73 11.71
CA ILE A 89 -2.75 -16.59 12.34
C ILE A 89 -3.73 -15.78 13.19
N LEU A 90 -4.91 -15.44 12.65
CA LEU A 90 -5.91 -14.66 13.40
C LEU A 90 -6.34 -15.39 14.68
N ARG A 91 -6.54 -16.71 14.64
CA ARG A 91 -6.85 -17.49 15.84
C ARG A 91 -5.81 -17.32 16.97
N LYS A 92 -4.56 -17.01 16.64
CA LYS A 92 -3.49 -16.80 17.63
C LYS A 92 -3.26 -15.32 17.98
N PHE A 93 -3.48 -14.41 17.03
CA PHE A 93 -3.01 -13.03 17.12
C PHE A 93 -4.10 -11.97 16.98
N GLU A 94 -5.37 -12.33 16.75
CA GLU A 94 -6.47 -11.38 16.55
C GLU A 94 -6.62 -10.38 17.70
N TRP A 95 -6.42 -10.83 18.94
CA TRP A 95 -6.46 -9.96 20.13
C TRP A 95 -5.08 -9.57 20.65
N SER A 96 -4.05 -9.78 19.84
CA SER A 96 -2.71 -9.30 20.19
C SER A 96 -2.72 -7.78 20.32
N LYS A 97 -2.25 -7.29 21.46
CA LYS A 97 -2.02 -5.85 21.68
C LYS A 97 -0.70 -5.37 21.08
N ASP A 98 0.12 -6.30 20.61
CA ASP A 98 1.41 -6.00 20.00
C ASP A 98 1.22 -5.14 18.74
N PRO A 99 1.81 -3.92 18.68
CA PRO A 99 1.64 -3.03 17.55
C PRO A 99 2.16 -3.60 16.24
N GLU A 100 3.26 -4.36 16.26
CA GLU A 100 3.86 -4.93 15.06
C GLU A 100 2.98 -6.02 14.46
N ALA A 101 2.46 -6.93 15.29
CA ALA A 101 1.51 -7.96 14.87
C ALA A 101 0.24 -7.35 14.28
N ARG A 102 -0.34 -6.32 14.93
CA ARG A 102 -1.52 -5.62 14.43
C ARG A 102 -1.26 -4.93 13.10
N TYR A 103 -0.09 -4.30 12.97
CA TYR A 103 0.31 -3.65 11.73
C TYR A 103 0.50 -4.67 10.60
N LEU A 104 1.17 -5.78 10.87
CA LEU A 104 1.37 -6.86 9.89
C LEU A 104 0.04 -7.45 9.41
N ILE A 105 -0.89 -7.69 10.34
CA ILE A 105 -2.25 -8.13 9.98
C ILE A 105 -2.92 -7.09 9.09
N ASN A 106 -2.89 -5.80 9.45
CA ASN A 106 -3.49 -4.73 8.66
C ASN A 106 -2.84 -4.58 7.27
N LEU A 107 -1.51 -4.74 7.19
CA LEU A 107 -0.77 -4.73 5.93
C LEU A 107 -1.32 -5.82 4.99
N LEU A 108 -1.47 -7.04 5.50
CA LEU A 108 -1.86 -8.21 4.71
C LEU A 108 -3.37 -8.28 4.42
N ASP A 109 -4.23 -7.90 5.38
CA ASP A 109 -5.69 -7.95 5.23
C ASP A 109 -6.27 -6.78 4.45
N ASN A 110 -5.69 -5.58 4.59
CA ASN A 110 -6.32 -4.35 4.10
C ASN A 110 -5.46 -3.60 3.09
N ILE A 111 -4.19 -3.34 3.41
CA ILE A 111 -3.34 -2.46 2.60
C ILE A 111 -2.95 -3.13 1.27
N ILE A 112 -2.41 -4.36 1.31
CA ILE A 112 -1.97 -5.06 0.11
C ILE A 112 -3.14 -5.30 -0.86
N PRO A 113 -4.30 -5.86 -0.42
CA PRO A 113 -5.45 -6.02 -1.30
C PRO A 113 -5.91 -4.69 -1.89
N LEU A 114 -5.99 -3.63 -1.08
CA LEU A 114 -6.39 -2.30 -1.55
C LEU A 114 -5.51 -1.80 -2.70
N VAL A 115 -4.18 -1.88 -2.58
CA VAL A 115 -3.29 -1.37 -3.64
C VAL A 115 -3.24 -2.28 -4.86
N LEU A 116 -3.50 -3.59 -4.70
CA LEU A 116 -3.68 -4.52 -5.82
C LEU A 116 -4.95 -4.17 -6.59
N ASP A 117 -6.08 -4.02 -5.89
CA ASP A 117 -7.42 -3.88 -6.47
C ASP A 117 -7.80 -2.46 -6.89
N PHE A 118 -7.13 -1.43 -6.34
CA PHE A 118 -7.49 -0.02 -6.54
C PHE A 118 -7.77 0.35 -7.99
N TYR A 119 -6.85 0.00 -8.89
CA TYR A 119 -7.04 0.27 -10.31
C TYR A 119 -7.83 -0.82 -11.03
N PRO A 120 -7.38 -2.09 -11.06
CA PRO A 120 -7.98 -3.11 -11.91
C PRO A 120 -9.41 -3.50 -11.52
N VAL A 121 -9.79 -3.34 -10.25
CA VAL A 121 -11.11 -3.70 -9.73
C VAL A 121 -11.90 -2.44 -9.39
N ILE A 122 -11.42 -1.63 -8.45
CA ILE A 122 -12.21 -0.54 -7.88
C ILE A 122 -12.46 0.56 -8.92
N PHE A 123 -11.42 1.16 -9.49
CA PHE A 123 -11.58 2.20 -10.51
C PHE A 123 -12.27 1.69 -11.78
N ARG A 124 -11.88 0.51 -12.26
CA ARG A 124 -12.43 -0.09 -13.49
C ARG A 124 -13.86 -0.58 -13.36
N SER A 125 -14.37 -0.75 -12.14
CA SER A 125 -15.78 -1.08 -11.90
C SER A 125 -16.74 0.07 -12.22
N GLY A 126 -16.25 1.31 -12.31
CA GLY A 126 -17.11 2.50 -12.45
C GLY A 126 -17.84 2.91 -11.17
N ASN A 127 -17.72 2.15 -10.07
CA ASN A 127 -18.38 2.48 -8.80
C ASN A 127 -17.70 3.68 -8.13
N TRP A 128 -18.36 4.83 -8.21
CA TRP A 128 -17.84 6.09 -7.70
C TRP A 128 -17.65 6.11 -6.18
N MET A 129 -18.57 5.53 -5.43
CA MET A 129 -18.48 5.48 -3.96
C MET A 129 -17.30 4.63 -3.51
N ALA A 130 -17.16 3.42 -4.07
CA ALA A 130 -16.03 2.54 -3.78
C ALA A 130 -14.69 3.18 -4.16
N PHE A 131 -14.62 3.86 -5.30
CA PHE A 131 -13.42 4.58 -5.73
C PHE A 131 -13.03 5.70 -4.75
N LYS A 132 -13.99 6.54 -4.33
CA LYS A 132 -13.73 7.59 -3.33
C LYS A 132 -13.21 7.01 -2.02
N GLU A 133 -13.86 5.98 -1.48
CA GLU A 133 -13.46 5.34 -0.23
C GLU A 133 -12.05 4.77 -0.33
N ALA A 134 -11.75 4.05 -1.41
CA ALA A 134 -10.43 3.52 -1.68
C ALA A 134 -9.36 4.62 -1.81
N LEU A 135 -9.71 5.76 -2.44
CA LEU A 135 -8.82 6.91 -2.55
C LEU A 135 -8.48 7.51 -1.18
N PHE A 136 -9.49 7.71 -0.32
CA PHE A 136 -9.28 8.19 1.05
C PHE A 136 -8.42 7.22 1.86
N HIS A 137 -8.63 5.91 1.72
CA HIS A 137 -7.79 4.91 2.39
C HIS A 137 -6.34 4.95 1.91
N ILE A 138 -6.08 5.07 0.60
CA ILE A 138 -4.71 5.23 0.08
C ILE A 138 -4.06 6.51 0.63
N TRP A 139 -4.79 7.62 0.69
CA TRP A 139 -4.28 8.86 1.26
C TRP A 139 -3.97 8.72 2.75
N ALA A 140 -4.82 8.04 3.52
CA ALA A 140 -4.56 7.75 4.93
C ALA A 140 -3.30 6.91 5.12
N ILE A 141 -3.08 5.89 4.28
CA ILE A 141 -1.86 5.06 4.28
C ILE A 141 -0.62 5.94 4.01
N PHE A 142 -0.66 6.79 2.98
CA PHE A 142 0.46 7.70 2.68
C PHE A 142 0.75 8.68 3.82
N TYR A 143 -0.30 9.21 4.43
CA TYR A 143 -0.16 10.07 5.59
C TYR A 143 0.50 9.34 6.76
N GLN A 144 0.05 8.11 7.06
CA GLN A 144 0.63 7.29 8.13
C GLN A 144 2.12 7.02 7.91
N TYR A 145 2.53 6.62 6.70
CA TYR A 145 3.94 6.40 6.38
C TYR A 145 4.77 7.67 6.51
N LYS A 146 4.25 8.81 6.06
CA LYS A 146 4.92 10.11 6.24
C LYS A 146 5.12 10.44 7.73
N GLN A 147 4.11 10.22 8.58
CA GLN A 147 4.24 10.45 10.02
C GLN A 147 5.27 9.52 10.67
N ASN A 148 5.27 8.24 10.28
CA ASN A 148 6.22 7.25 10.77
C ASN A 148 7.66 7.66 10.41
N PHE A 149 7.90 8.07 9.17
CA PHE A 149 9.22 8.57 8.73
C PHE A 149 9.69 9.79 9.55
N HIS A 150 8.82 10.79 9.74
CA HIS A 150 9.15 11.96 10.56
C HIS A 150 9.38 11.61 12.04
N SER A 151 8.68 10.61 12.58
CA SER A 151 8.87 10.12 13.94
C SER A 151 10.21 9.38 14.12
N LEU A 152 10.59 8.54 13.15
CA LEU A 152 11.87 7.81 13.14
C LEU A 152 13.06 8.76 13.03
N LEU A 153 12.99 9.78 12.15
CA LEU A 153 14.02 10.81 12.07
C LEU A 153 14.19 11.57 13.38
N ARG A 154 13.08 11.94 14.04
CA ARG A 154 13.13 12.58 15.36
C ARG A 154 13.78 11.68 16.41
N TRP A 155 13.43 10.40 16.44
CA TRP A 155 14.02 9.44 17.36
C TRP A 155 15.52 9.24 17.12
N GLN A 156 15.94 9.15 15.86
CA GLN A 156 17.37 9.05 15.49
C GLN A 156 18.15 10.30 15.88
N ILE A 157 17.61 11.50 15.66
CA ILE A 157 18.22 12.78 16.05
C ILE A 157 18.33 12.88 17.58
N GLN A 158 17.31 12.45 18.33
CA GLN A 158 17.36 12.43 19.79
C GLN A 158 18.42 11.43 20.29
N LYS A 159 18.50 10.25 19.67
CA LYS A 159 19.48 9.22 20.03
C LYS A 159 20.92 9.65 19.72
N SER A 160 21.18 10.35 18.62
CA SER A 160 22.50 10.89 18.28
C SER A 160 22.92 12.07 19.16
N ASN A 161 21.97 12.74 19.81
CA ASN A 161 22.22 13.88 20.70
C ASN A 161 22.29 13.46 22.20
N THR A 162 22.20 12.17 22.50
CA THR A 162 22.39 11.65 23.87
C THR A 162 23.89 11.54 24.19
N PRO A 163 24.40 12.19 25.26
CA PRO A 163 25.84 12.34 25.55
C PRO A 163 26.48 11.08 26.18
N GLU A 164 26.32 9.91 25.57
CA GLU A 164 26.94 8.64 26.04
C GLU A 164 27.99 8.06 25.08
N GLN A 165 28.47 8.83 24.09
CA GLN A 165 29.53 8.39 23.17
C GLN A 165 30.83 9.22 23.25
N ILE A 166 31.09 9.84 24.40
CA ILE A 166 32.42 10.41 24.70
C ILE A 166 32.87 9.89 26.07
N ILE A 167 33.28 8.62 26.14
CA ILE A 167 34.36 8.12 27.01
C ILE A 167 35.07 7.00 26.24
#